data_AF-A0A5M8FT26-F1
#
_entry.id   AF-A0A5M8FT26-F1
#
_cell.length_a   1.000
_cell.length_b   1.000
_cell.length_c   1.000
_cell.angle_alpha   90.00
_cell.angle_beta   90.00
_cell.angle_gamma   90.00
#
_symmetry.space_group_name_H-M   'P 1'
#
loop_
_entity.id
_entity.type
_entity.pdbx_description
1 polymer ?
#
loop_
_entity_poly.entity_id
_entity_poly.type
_entity_poly.pdbx_seq_one_letter_code
_entity_poly.pdbx_strand_id
1 'polypeptide(L)' 'MRGIKHGVVLLTVLMVALVVITFVLENQQCASLSFLGLATGQMPVSVLVIVALIVGMLIGPLLGVLVRNRRHKLISAGRV' A
#
# COMPACT_ATOMS: atom_id res chain seq x y z
N MET A 1 -26.30 17.66 9.25
CA MET A 1 -25.31 17.16 8.27
C MET A 1 -23.98 16.66 8.86
N ARG A 2 -23.59 16.98 10.11
CA ARG A 2 -22.33 16.49 10.72
C ARG A 2 -22.37 14.99 11.08
N GLY A 3 -23.47 14.50 11.68
CA GLY A 3 -23.62 13.08 12.03
C GLY A 3 -23.66 12.13 10.84
N ILE A 4 -24.28 12.54 9.72
CA ILE A 4 -24.34 11.73 8.48
C ILE A 4 -22.93 11.52 7.90
N LYS A 5 -22.06 12.54 7.94
CA LYS A 5 -20.67 12.42 7.48
C LYS A 5 -19.88 11.39 8.30
N HIS A 6 -20.08 11.38 9.62
CA HIS A 6 -19.45 10.38 10.50
C HIS A 6 -20.01 8.97 10.28
N GLY A 7 -21.33 8.85 10.08
CA GLY A 7 -21.97 7.58 9.75
C GLY A 7 -21.44 6.98 8.46
N VAL A 8 -21.27 7.79 7.41
CA VAL A 8 -20.72 7.33 6.12
C VAL A 8 -19.26 6.89 6.26
N VAL A 9 -18.42 7.68 6.93
CA VAL A 9 -17.01 7.29 7.17
C VAL A 9 -16.92 5.99 7.96
N LEU A 10 -17.72 5.85 9.03
CA LEU A 10 -17.75 4.63 9.83
C LEU A 10 -18.18 3.42 8.99
N LEU A 11 -19.22 3.58 8.17
CA LEU A 11 -19.71 2.53 7.28
C LEU A 11 -18.64 2.11 6.26
N THR A 12 -17.94 3.08 5.65
CA THR A 12 -16.86 2.81 4.71
C THR A 12 -15.71 2.06 5.40
N VAL A 13 -15.29 2.52 6.59
CA VAL A 13 -14.24 1.83 7.35
C VAL A 13 -14.66 0.41 7.71
N LEU A 14 -15.91 0.21 8.13
CA LEU A 14 -16.44 -1.12 8.44
C LEU A 14 -16.46 -2.03 7.21
N MET A 15 -16.87 -1.50 6.06
CA MET A 15 -16.86 -2.24 4.79
C MET A 15 -15.44 -2.65 4.39
N VAL A 16 -14.47 -1.73 4.51
CA VAL A 16 -13.06 -2.00 4.25
C VAL A 16 -12.55 -3.08 5.22
N ALA A 17 -12.88 -2.98 6.50
CA ALA A 17 -12.48 -3.99 7.49
C ALA A 17 -13.04 -5.38 7.14
N LEU A 18 -14.31 -5.47 6.75
CA LEU A 18 -14.92 -6.74 6.31
C LEU A 18 -14.20 -7.33 5.10
N VAL A 19 -13.92 -6.49 4.08
CA VAL A 19 -13.16 -6.92 2.89
C VAL A 19 -11.78 -7.45 3.27
N VAL A 20 -11.07 -6.77 4.17
CA VAL A 20 -9.75 -7.21 4.65
C VAL A 20 -9.85 -8.53 5.40
N ILE A 21 -10.83 -8.68 6.30
CA ILE A 21 -11.03 -9.93 7.05
C ILE A 21 -11.31 -11.09 6.08
N THR A 22 -12.28 -10.93 5.16
CA THR A 22 -12.59 -11.96 4.16
C THR A 22 -11.37 -12.27 3.29
N PHE A 23 -10.63 -11.26 2.85
CA PHE A 23 -9.39 -11.46 2.08
C PHE A 23 -8.37 -12.29 2.86
N VAL A 24 -8.15 -12.01 4.14
CA VAL A 24 -7.22 -12.77 4.98
C VAL A 24 -7.68 -14.21 5.16
N LEU A 25 -8.98 -14.42 5.38
CA LEU A 25 -9.56 -15.75 5.58
C LEU A 25 -9.52 -16.60 4.30
N GLU A 26 -9.86 -16.01 3.15
CA GLU A 26 -9.83 -16.69 1.86
C GLU A 26 -8.39 -17.05 1.42
N ASN A 27 -7.41 -16.19 1.77
CA ASN A 27 -6.02 -16.34 1.35
C ASN A 27 -5.11 -16.84 2.48
N GLN A 28 -5.53 -17.89 3.18
CA GLN A 28 -4.73 -18.59 4.20
C GLN A 28 -3.71 -19.59 3.64
N GLN A 29 -3.72 -19.79 2.32
CA GLN A 29 -2.80 -20.70 1.64
C GLN A 29 -1.34 -20.29 1.88
N CYS A 30 -0.48 -21.25 2.24
CA CYS A 30 0.94 -21.02 2.44
C CYS A 30 1.65 -20.84 1.10
N ALA A 31 2.30 -19.70 0.92
CA ALA A 31 3.16 -19.38 -0.22
C ALA A 31 4.55 -18.95 0.24
N SER A 32 5.53 -19.10 -0.64
CA SER A 32 6.89 -18.59 -0.45
C SER A 32 7.22 -17.68 -1.63
N LEU A 33 7.92 -16.58 -1.36
CA LEU A 33 8.46 -15.71 -2.40
C LEU A 33 9.88 -16.14 -2.70
N SER A 34 10.22 -16.29 -3.97
CA SER A 34 11.60 -16.49 -4.40
C SER A 34 12.08 -15.26 -5.14
N PHE A 35 13.18 -14.68 -4.66
CA PHE A 35 13.85 -13.54 -5.29
C PHE A 35 15.29 -13.93 -5.57
N LEU A 36 15.72 -13.86 -6.83
CA LEU A 36 17.11 -14.13 -7.23
C LEU A 36 17.63 -15.48 -6.73
N GLY A 37 16.77 -16.49 -6.67
CA GLY A 37 17.11 -17.84 -6.17
C GLY A 37 17.06 -17.99 -4.64
N LEU A 38 16.86 -16.92 -3.87
CA LEU A 38 16.64 -16.97 -2.43
C LEU A 38 15.15 -17.04 -2.14
N ALA A 39 14.72 -18.10 -1.45
CA ALA A 39 13.33 -18.29 -1.05
C ALA A 39 13.09 -17.78 0.37
N THR A 40 11.96 -17.13 0.58
CA THR A 40 11.48 -16.77 1.92
C THR A 40 10.85 -17.97 2.62
N GLY A 41 10.65 -17.87 3.93
CA GLY A 41 9.80 -18.82 4.64
C GLY A 41 8.37 -18.87 4.08
N GLN A 42 7.68 -19.98 4.30
CA GLN A 42 6.27 -20.13 3.92
C GLN A 42 5.39 -19.30 4.86
N MET A 43 4.55 -18.45 4.28
CA MET A 43 3.59 -17.62 5.00
C MET A 43 2.28 -17.55 4.22
N PRO A 44 1.14 -17.24 4.87
CA PRO A 44 -0.11 -17.05 4.15
C PRO A 44 0.00 -15.97 3.07
N VAL A 45 -0.58 -16.22 1.89
CA VAL A 45 -0.60 -15.27 0.77
C VAL A 45 -1.11 -13.90 1.20
N SER A 46 -2.13 -13.86 2.06
CA SER A 46 -2.68 -12.63 2.62
C SER A 46 -1.63 -11.74 3.28
N VAL A 47 -0.72 -12.31 4.06
CA VAL A 47 0.35 -11.58 4.75
C VAL A 47 1.30 -10.94 3.73
N LEU A 48 1.72 -11.70 2.72
CA LEU A 48 2.63 -11.22 1.67
C LEU A 48 2.02 -10.04 0.91
N VAL A 49 0.74 -10.16 0.53
CA VAL A 49 0.03 -9.10 -0.21
C VAL A 49 -0.18 -7.85 0.64
N ILE A 50 -0.58 -7.99 1.90
CA ILE A 50 -0.76 -6.85 2.81
C ILE A 50 0.56 -6.10 2.99
N VAL A 51 1.67 -6.81 3.22
CA VAL A 51 2.99 -6.19 3.34
C VAL A 51 3.37 -5.46 2.05
N ALA A 52 3.16 -6.08 0.89
CA ALA A 52 3.44 -5.46 -0.40
C ALA A 52 2.62 -4.16 -0.62
N LEU A 53 1.34 -4.16 -0.24
CA LEU A 53 0.49 -2.97 -0.34
C LEU A 53 0.96 -1.85 0.60
N ILE A 54 1.33 -2.17 1.84
CA ILE A 54 1.88 -1.18 2.79
C ILE A 54 3.18 -0.60 2.23
N VAL A 55 4.09 -1.47 1.77
CA VAL A 55 5.38 -1.04 1.20
C VAL A 55 5.16 -0.17 -0.04
N GLY A 56 4.26 -0.57 -0.95
CA GLY A 56 3.91 0.23 -2.13
C GLY A 56 3.33 1.59 -1.76
N MET A 57 2.46 1.66 -0.74
CA MET A 57 1.90 2.91 -0.23
C MET A 57 2.97 3.83 0.37
N LEU A 58 4.02 3.29 0.99
CA LEU A 58 5.14 4.09 1.51
C LEU A 58 6.11 4.54 0.40
N ILE A 59 6.40 3.66 -0.55
CA ILE A 59 7.33 3.93 -1.67
C ILE A 59 6.73 4.98 -2.64
N GLY A 60 5.43 4.93 -2.91
CA GLY A 60 4.77 5.84 -3.87
C GLY A 60 5.01 7.33 -3.59
N PRO A 61 4.71 7.85 -2.38
CA PRO A 61 4.98 9.23 -1.99
C PRO A 61 6.48 9.57 -2.00
N LEU A 62 7.36 8.66 -1.57
CA LEU A 62 8.81 8.87 -1.58
C LEU A 62 9.33 9.10 -3.01
N LEU A 63 8.89 8.28 -3.97
CA LEU A 63 9.20 8.47 -5.39
C LEU A 63 8.60 9.77 -5.93
N GLY A 64 7.36 10.09 -5.56
CA GLY A 64 6.70 11.35 -5.95
C GLY A 64 7.48 12.59 -5.50
N VAL A 65 7.98 12.60 -4.27
CA VAL A 65 8.82 13.69 -3.75
C VAL A 65 10.15 13.77 -4.48
N LEU A 66 10.82 12.63 -4.73
CA LEU A 66 12.09 12.59 -5.44
C LEU A 66 11.97 13.16 -6.86
N VAL A 67 10.94 12.74 -7.61
CA VAL A 67 10.67 13.23 -8.97
C VAL A 67 10.35 14.73 -8.95
N ARG A 68 9.53 15.20 -8.00
CA ARG A 68 9.21 16.62 -7.82
C ARG A 68 10.46 17.46 -7.54
N ASN A 69 11.35 17.00 -6.65
CA ASN A 69 12.59 17.71 -6.34
C ASN A 69 13.54 17.81 -7.54
N ARG A 70 13.62 16.76 -8.38
CA ARG A 70 14.39 16.78 -9.63
C ARG A 70 13.85 17.83 -10.62
N ARG A 71 12.52 17.93 -10.77
CA ARG A 71 11.88 18.95 -11.63
C ARG A 71 12.16 20.37 -11.15
N HIS A 72 12.09 20.63 -9.85
CA HIS A 72 12.42 21.96 -9.30
C HIS A 72 13.88 22.34 -9.55
N LYS A 73 14.83 21.41 -9.37
CA LYS A 73 16.26 21.68 -9.61
C LYS A 73 16.56 22.01 -11.07
N LEU A 74 15.92 21.31 -12.02
CA LEU A 74 16.08 21.58 -13.46
C LEU A 74 15.49 22.94 -13.87
N ILE A 75 14.33 23.32 -13.33
CA ILE A 75 13.71 24.62 -13.62
C ILE A 75 14.54 25.78 -13.06
N SER A 76 15.16 25.63 -11.88
CA SER A 76 16.09 26.64 -11.34
C SER A 76 17.39 26.75 -12.15
N ALA A 77 17.89 25.64 -12.72
CA ALA A 77 19.13 25.65 -13.52
C ALA A 77 18.93 26.23 -14.94
N GLY A 78 17.73 26.14 -15.51
CA GLY A 78 17.40 26.74 -16.81
C GLY A 78 17.00 28.22 -16.77
N ARG A 79 17.07 28.86 -15.59
CA ARG A 79 16.69 30.26 -15.37
C ARG A 79 17.89 31.14 -14.97
N VAL A 80 19.12 30.67 -15.22
CA VAL A 80 20.39 31.39 -14.97
C VAL A 80 21.10 31.62 -16.29
#